data_AF-X1DY87-F1
#
_entry.id   AF-X1DY87-F1
#
_cell.length_a   1.000
_cell.length_b   1.000
_cell.length_c   1.000
_cell.angle_alpha   90.00
_cell.angle_beta   90.00
_cell.angle_gamma   90.00
#
_symmetry.space_group_name_H-M   'P 1'
#
loop_
_entity.id
_entity.type
_entity.pdbx_description
1 polymer ?
#
loop_
_entity_poly.entity_id
_entity_poly.type
_entity_poly.pdbx_seq_one_letter_code
_entity_poly.pdbx_strand_id
1 'polypeptide(L)' 'MNKTSEVIKPLVRQLGKKFSVRLGIDLASLESSEIFKWFLVSILFGARISETIAVKTYREFEK' A
#
# COMPACT_ATOMS: atom_id res chain seq x y z
N MET A 1 -1.65 -3.78 31.51
CA MET A 1 -1.51 -3.44 30.08
C MET A 1 -1.96 -1.99 29.91
N ASN A 2 -1.18 -1.13 29.24
CA ASN A 2 -1.50 0.30 29.16
C ASN A 2 -2.79 0.50 28.33
N LYS A 3 -3.78 1.23 28.85
CA LYS A 3 -5.15 1.38 28.28
C LYS A 3 -5.13 1.85 26.82
N THR A 4 -4.14 2.67 26.48
CA THR A 4 -3.85 3.14 25.12
C THR A 4 -3.56 1.99 24.13
N SER A 5 -2.86 0.95 24.58
CA SER A 5 -2.53 -0.22 23.73
C SER A 5 -3.76 -1.04 23.36
N GLU A 6 -4.78 -1.07 24.22
CA GLU A 6 -6.02 -1.80 23.95
C GLU A 6 -6.87 -1.16 22.84
N VAL A 7 -6.81 0.17 22.72
CA VAL A 7 -7.51 0.92 21.67
C VAL A 7 -6.75 0.90 20.34
N ILE A 8 -5.42 0.95 20.37
CA ILE A 8 -4.59 1.01 19.15
C ILE A 8 -4.55 -0.33 18.43
N LYS A 9 -4.54 -1.45 19.16
CA LYS A 9 -4.42 -2.80 18.57
C LYS A 9 -5.51 -3.09 17.50
N PRO A 10 -6.81 -2.83 17.74
CA PRO A 10 -7.84 -2.98 16.71
C PRO A 10 -7.63 -2.09 15.49
N LEU A 11 -7.25 -0.82 15.69
CA LEU A 11 -7.01 0.14 14.61
C LEU A 11 -5.88 -0.30 13.70
N VAL A 12 -4.74 -0.71 14.26
CA VAL A 12 -3.61 -1.22 13.47
C VAL A 12 -3.98 -2.50 12.73
N ARG A 13 -4.77 -3.40 13.35
CA ARG A 13 -5.27 -4.62 12.67
C ARG A 13 -6.19 -4.31 11.49
N GLN A 14 -7.04 -3.31 11.60
CA GLN A 14 -8.01 -2.95 10.56
C GLN A 14 -7.39 -2.09 9.45
N LEU A 15 -6.55 -1.11 9.81
CA LEU A 15 -6.07 -0.07 8.90
C LEU A 15 -4.60 -0.24 8.49
N GLY A 16 -3.77 -0.90 9.32
CA GLY A 16 -2.32 -1.01 9.13
C GLY A 16 -1.86 -2.00 8.06
N LYS A 17 -2.70 -2.33 7.07
CA LYS A 17 -2.32 -3.22 5.97
C LYS A 17 -1.40 -2.48 5.00
N LYS A 18 -0.33 -3.15 4.56
CA LYS A 18 0.55 -2.64 3.49
C LYS A 18 -0.27 -2.37 2.23
N PHE A 19 -0.02 -1.26 1.55
CA PHE A 19 -0.70 -0.95 0.29
C PHE A 19 -0.42 -2.01 -0.78
N SER A 20 0.77 -2.64 -0.77
CA SER A 20 1.12 -3.72 -1.70
C SER A 20 0.16 -4.90 -1.57
N VAL A 21 -0.18 -5.28 -0.33
CA VAL A 21 -1.18 -6.33 -0.07
C VAL A 21 -2.56 -5.91 -0.56
N ARG A 22 -2.95 -4.64 -0.38
CA ARG A 22 -4.25 -4.14 -0.87
C ARG A 22 -4.34 -4.10 -2.40
N LEU A 23 -3.22 -3.89 -3.08
CA LEU A 23 -3.13 -3.78 -4.54
C LEU A 23 -2.78 -5.11 -5.21
N GLY A 24 -2.58 -6.19 -4.45
CA GLY A 24 -2.24 -7.51 -5.01
C GLY A 24 -0.81 -7.63 -5.50
N ILE A 25 0.10 -6.76 -5.02
CA ILE A 25 1.52 -6.77 -5.41
C ILE A 25 2.27 -7.80 -4.56
N ASP A 26 2.86 -8.80 -5.23
CA ASP A 26 3.61 -9.89 -4.63
C ASP A 26 5.11 -9.58 -4.57
N LEU A 27 5.51 -8.91 -3.49
CA LEU A 27 6.92 -8.66 -3.18
C LEU A 27 7.71 -9.92 -2.80
N ALA A 28 7.06 -11.02 -2.41
CA ALA A 28 7.76 -12.24 -2.02
C ALA A 28 8.31 -12.99 -3.24
N SER A 29 7.67 -12.81 -4.41
CA SER A 29 8.15 -13.34 -5.69
C SER A 29 9.54 -12.85 -6.09
N LEU A 30 9.95 -11.67 -5.61
CA LEU A 30 11.15 -10.93 -6.05
C LEU A 30 11.21 -10.66 -7.56
N GLU A 31 10.08 -10.82 -8.27
CA GLU A 31 9.99 -10.52 -9.69
C GLU A 31 10.16 -9.03 -9.93
N SER A 32 10.97 -8.68 -10.93
CA SER A 32 11.28 -7.28 -11.22
C SER A 32 10.03 -6.45 -11.56
N SER A 33 9.01 -7.09 -12.16
CA SER A 33 7.71 -6.49 -12.44
C SER A 33 6.93 -6.14 -11.17
N GLU A 34 6.91 -7.03 -10.17
CA GLU A 34 6.25 -6.81 -8.88
C GLU A 34 6.98 -5.75 -8.05
N ILE A 35 8.31 -5.74 -8.08
CA ILE A 35 9.13 -4.71 -7.45
C ILE A 35 8.87 -3.34 -8.11
N PHE A 36 8.79 -3.29 -9.46
CA PHE A 36 8.50 -2.06 -10.18
C PHE A 36 7.11 -1.51 -9.85
N LYS A 37 6.08 -2.37 -9.82
CA LYS A 37 4.72 -1.99 -9.40
C LYS A 37 4.71 -1.37 -8.00
N TRP A 38 5.39 -2.00 -7.05
CA TRP A 38 5.52 -1.47 -5.69
C TRP A 38 6.22 -0.11 -5.65
N PHE A 39 7.29 0.05 -6.41
CA PHE A 39 8.04 1.30 -6.49
C PHE A 39 7.20 2.42 -7.08
N LEU A 40 6.51 2.17 -8.20
CA LEU A 40 5.61 3.12 -8.84
C LEU A 40 4.52 3.60 -7.87
N VAL A 41 3.87 2.68 -7.18
CA VAL A 41 2.83 3.03 -6.19
C VAL A 41 3.41 3.86 -5.04
N SER A 42 4.62 3.53 -4.58
CA SER A 42 5.29 4.28 -3.51
C SER A 42 5.53 5.75 -3.90
N ILE A 43 5.93 6.00 -5.16
CA ILE A 43 6.07 7.36 -5.70
C ILE A 43 4.72 8.07 -5.75
N LEU A 44 3.68 7.39 -6.26
CA LEU A 44 2.35 7.98 -6.40
C LEU A 44 1.75 8.35 -5.04
N PHE A 45 1.93 7.53 -4.01
CA PHE A 45 1.51 7.87 -2.64
C PHE A 45 2.34 8.98 -1.99
N GLY A 46 3.60 9.16 -2.39
CA GLY A 46 4.46 10.25 -1.93
C GLY A 46 4.18 11.58 -2.62
N ALA A 47 3.45 11.59 -3.73
CA ALA A 47 3.10 12.81 -4.45
C ALA A 47 1.96 13.58 -3.75
N ARG A 48 1.83 14.88 -4.03
CA ARG A 48 0.68 15.71 -3.57
C ARG A 48 -0.60 15.38 -4.34
N ILE A 49 -1.01 14.10 -4.33
CA ILE A 49 -2.19 13.56 -4.98
C ILE A 49 -2.99 12.71 -3.99
N SER A 50 -4.29 12.54 -4.21
CA SER A 50 -5.10 11.68 -3.35
C SER A 50 -4.81 10.20 -3.60
N GLU A 51 -5.01 9.36 -2.59
CA GLU A 51 -4.90 7.88 -2.73
C GLU A 51 -5.74 7.37 -3.90
N THR A 52 -6.96 7.86 -4.07
CA THR A 52 -7.84 7.48 -5.18
C THR A 52 -7.21 7.78 -6.54
N ILE A 53 -6.54 8.92 -6.69
CA ILE A 53 -5.85 9.28 -7.93
C ILE A 53 -4.60 8.42 -8.11
N ALA A 54 -3.80 8.21 -7.06
CA ALA A 54 -2.64 7.34 -7.08
C ALA A 54 -2.98 5.91 -7.55
N VAL A 55 -4.04 5.31 -7.00
CA VAL A 55 -4.50 3.96 -7.38
C VAL A 55 -5.00 3.92 -8.83
N LYS A 56 -5.72 4.94 -9.29
CA LYS A 56 -6.17 5.02 -10.69
C LYS A 56 -4.97 5.11 -11.63
N THR A 57 -4.02 5.99 -11.34
CA THR A 57 -2.80 6.15 -12.16
C THR A 57 -2.01 4.84 -12.22
N TYR A 58 -1.81 4.16 -11.08
CA TYR A 58 -1.15 2.86 -11.06
C TYR A 58 -1.80 1.84 -12.00
N ARG A 59 -3.13 1.73 -11.98
CA ARG A 59 -3.88 0.80 -12.86
C ARG A 59 -3.73 1.12 -14.34
N GLU A 60 -3.46 2.36 -14.73
CA GLU A 60 -3.17 2.71 -16.12
C GLU A 60 -1.79 2.19 -16.57
N PHE A 61 -0.82 2.09 -15.66
CA PHE A 61 0.51 1.52 -15.94
C PHE A 61 0.53 -0.01 -15.93
N GLU A 62 -0.50 -0.66 -15.36
CA GLU A 62 -0.64 -2.13 -15.40
C GLU A 62 -1.32 -2.66 -16.68
N LYS A 63 -1.87 -1.77 -17.52
CA LYS A 63 -2.46 -2.12 -18.82
C LYS A 63 -1.37 -2.33 -19.88
#